data_AF-A0A398D4Q4-F1
#
_entry.id   AF-A0A398D4Q4-F1
#
_cell.length_a   1.000
_cell.length_b   1.000
_cell.length_c   1.000
_cell.angle_alpha   90.00
_cell.angle_beta   90.00
_cell.angle_gamma   90.00
#
_symmetry.space_group_name_H-M   'P 1'
#
loop_
_entity.id
_entity.type
_entity.pdbx_description
1 polymer ?
#
loop_
_entity_poly.entity_id
_entity_poly.type
_entity_poly.pdbx_seq_one_letter_code
_entity_poly.pdbx_strand_id
1 'polypeptide(L)'
;MKINKLIAIIILVLLALLVLLVCMIAGTWGVWFLLRPDGTAVIGVPVGDDMAIQIKKGTTIYTTENVPAFVLNGTDAVTTDFSATVKVLNVLDTRTIRVMTLSPAMFEPQSGNAGYLYLCTPLSEKARKLSDGTVVYGGNGYPQIITGQSYDVVGVLQHPWQDDPRAYIPTVLQFKQNLVDSIDMQVVNDAARSFAEQAVAAGDHHMTAEPIITVDSKYVQAGKVEALIMIVTMDALNSGSVDAQPSIAGELQYLHDHGAAISAAARKAVEDDIAYWRGTIKSAMTDSSGTSYEIKVVGDVDAAGNINAGSLQVYADAGAPRGSAWVLAAQYFKDIRSAWTTVAQAYASAESIAAAAKAP
;
A
#
# COMPACT_ATOMS: atom_id res chain seq x y z
N MET A 1 13.10 -15.34 -86.42
CA MET A 1 14.10 -15.03 -85.37
C MET A 1 14.42 -16.35 -84.65
N LYS A 2 15.70 -16.77 -84.56
CA LYS A 2 16.08 -18.08 -83.99
C LYS A 2 15.62 -18.16 -82.53
N ILE A 3 14.96 -19.24 -82.12
CA ILE A 3 14.37 -19.48 -80.80
C ILE A 3 15.29 -19.08 -79.64
N ASN A 4 16.60 -19.29 -79.78
CA ASN A 4 17.61 -18.93 -78.78
C ASN A 4 17.69 -17.41 -78.49
N LYS A 5 17.41 -16.54 -79.47
CA LYS A 5 17.38 -15.09 -79.27
C LYS A 5 16.14 -14.64 -78.51
N LEU A 6 15.00 -15.31 -78.71
CA LEU A 6 13.77 -15.01 -78.00
C LEU A 6 13.89 -15.41 -76.52
N ILE A 7 14.48 -16.57 -76.24
CA ILE A 7 14.73 -17.06 -74.86
C ILE A 7 15.67 -16.11 -74.11
N ALA A 8 16.75 -15.64 -74.77
CA ALA A 8 17.68 -14.69 -74.15
C ALA A 8 17.01 -13.36 -73.77
N ILE A 9 16.10 -12.85 -74.61
CA ILE A 9 15.34 -11.63 -74.32
C ILE A 9 14.39 -11.85 -73.13
N ILE A 10 13.69 -12.99 -73.09
CA ILE A 10 12.76 -13.32 -71.99
C ILE A 10 13.51 -13.42 -70.65
N ILE A 11 14.69 -14.05 -70.63
CA ILE A 11 15.52 -14.16 -69.43
C ILE A 11 15.99 -12.78 -68.94
N LEU A 12 16.41 -11.90 -69.87
CA LEU A 12 16.82 -10.52 -69.54
C LEU A 12 15.67 -9.70 -68.94
N VAL A 13 14.46 -9.85 -69.49
CA VAL A 13 13.25 -9.17 -68.98
C VAL A 13 12.89 -9.70 -67.59
N LEU A 14 12.96 -11.01 -67.36
CA LEU A 14 12.69 -11.61 -66.05
C LEU A 14 13.71 -11.19 -64.99
N LEU A 15 15.00 -11.11 -65.34
CA LEU A 15 16.05 -10.61 -64.45
C LEU A 15 15.84 -9.12 -64.11
N ALA A 16 15.49 -8.30 -65.10
CA ALA A 16 15.18 -6.90 -64.87
C ALA A 16 13.98 -6.73 -63.93
N LEU A 17 12.91 -7.52 -64.12
CA LEU A 17 11.74 -7.52 -63.24
C LEU A 17 12.09 -8.00 -61.82
N LEU A 18 12.93 -9.03 -61.67
CA LEU A 18 13.39 -9.52 -60.38
C LEU A 18 14.20 -8.46 -59.62
N VAL A 19 15.11 -7.76 -60.31
CA VAL A 19 15.89 -6.67 -59.72
C VAL A 19 14.97 -5.52 -59.31
N LEU A 20 13.99 -5.17 -60.13
CA LEU A 20 13.00 -4.14 -59.81
C LEU A 20 12.17 -4.52 -58.57
N LEU A 21 11.75 -5.78 -58.45
CA LEU A 21 11.04 -6.30 -57.29
C LEU A 21 11.92 -6.22 -56.02
N VAL A 22 13.18 -6.64 -56.11
CA VAL A 22 14.14 -6.57 -54.99
C VAL A 22 14.41 -5.13 -54.58
N CYS A 23 14.52 -4.18 -55.53
CA CYS A 23 14.66 -2.77 -55.24
C CYS A 23 13.40 -2.16 -54.60
N MET A 24 12.19 -2.58 -55.00
CA MET A 24 10.96 -2.14 -54.33
C MET A 24 10.83 -2.70 -52.91
N ILE A 25 11.22 -3.96 -52.69
CA ILE A 25 11.22 -4.57 -51.34
C ILE A 25 12.29 -3.89 -50.47
N ALA A 26 13.52 -3.70 -50.97
CA ALA A 26 14.57 -3.01 -50.21
C ALA A 26 14.22 -1.55 -49.93
N GLY A 27 13.57 -0.86 -50.88
CA GLY A 27 13.07 0.51 -50.70
C GLY A 27 11.96 0.60 -49.65
N THR A 28 10.99 -0.31 -49.68
CA THR A 28 9.90 -0.33 -48.68
C THR A 28 10.41 -0.68 -47.27
N TRP A 29 11.34 -1.64 -47.14
CA TRP A 29 11.92 -2.00 -45.85
C TRP A 29 12.92 -0.95 -45.33
N GLY A 30 13.69 -0.32 -46.21
CA GLY A 30 14.62 0.77 -45.87
C GLY A 30 13.89 2.05 -45.46
N VAL A 31 12.79 2.40 -46.14
CA VAL A 31 11.90 3.51 -45.76
C VAL A 31 11.17 3.19 -44.45
N TRP A 32 10.79 1.94 -44.20
CA TRP A 32 10.19 1.54 -42.91
C TRP A 32 11.17 1.58 -41.74
N PHE A 33 12.47 1.36 -41.97
CA PHE A 33 13.52 1.52 -40.96
C PHE A 33 13.90 3.00 -40.72
N LEU A 34 13.91 3.83 -41.76
CA LEU A 34 14.17 5.28 -41.68
C LEU A 34 12.96 6.07 -41.15
N LEU A 35 11.75 5.57 -41.35
CA LEU A 35 10.48 6.13 -40.88
C LEU A 35 9.80 5.18 -39.90
N ARG A 36 10.55 4.45 -39.06
CA ARG A 36 9.91 3.82 -37.90
C ARG A 36 9.20 4.95 -37.16
N PRO A 37 7.88 4.87 -36.96
CA PRO A 37 7.26 5.70 -35.94
C PRO A 37 8.08 5.40 -34.70
N ASP A 38 8.64 6.42 -34.07
CA ASP A 38 9.44 6.35 -32.85
C ASP A 38 8.63 5.80 -31.66
N GLY A 39 7.47 5.21 -31.92
CA GLY A 39 6.50 4.76 -30.94
C GLY A 39 5.86 5.91 -30.20
N THR A 40 6.18 7.16 -30.55
CA THR A 40 5.70 8.34 -29.82
C THR A 40 4.67 9.10 -30.63
N ALA A 41 3.47 9.23 -30.08
CA ALA A 41 2.40 10.06 -30.66
C ALA A 41 2.27 11.36 -29.88
N VAL A 42 2.03 12.47 -30.57
CA VAL A 42 1.66 13.74 -29.91
C VAL A 42 0.15 13.76 -29.73
N ILE A 43 -0.29 13.98 -28.50
CA ILE A 43 -1.72 14.13 -28.18
C ILE A 43 -2.02 15.58 -27.76
N GLY A 44 -3.19 16.08 -28.15
CA GLY A 44 -3.69 17.37 -27.68
C GLY A 44 -4.16 17.27 -26.24
N VAL A 45 -3.81 18.25 -25.43
CA VAL A 45 -4.29 18.43 -24.06
C VAL A 45 -5.33 19.55 -24.08
N PRO A 46 -6.58 19.33 -23.61
CA PRO A 46 -7.58 20.38 -23.54
C PRO A 46 -7.07 21.60 -22.77
N VAL A 47 -7.38 22.81 -23.23
CA VAL A 47 -6.99 24.04 -22.52
C VAL A 47 -7.91 24.23 -21.32
N GLY A 48 -7.35 24.21 -20.11
CA GLY A 48 -8.08 24.48 -18.88
C GLY A 48 -8.30 25.98 -18.66
N ASP A 49 -9.48 26.35 -18.17
CA ASP A 49 -9.78 27.74 -17.86
C ASP A 49 -8.91 28.26 -16.69
N ASP A 50 -8.50 29.53 -16.76
CA ASP A 50 -7.99 30.21 -15.58
C ASP A 50 -9.11 30.45 -14.55
N MET A 51 -8.73 30.70 -13.30
CA MET A 51 -9.71 30.79 -12.22
C MET A 51 -10.61 32.03 -12.33
N ALA A 52 -10.16 33.10 -12.98
CA ALA A 52 -11.00 34.28 -13.24
C ALA A 52 -12.12 33.97 -14.26
N ILE A 53 -11.84 33.13 -15.25
CA ILE A 53 -12.84 32.62 -16.20
C ILE A 53 -13.79 31.65 -15.49
N GLN A 54 -13.28 30.74 -14.65
CA GLN A 54 -14.12 29.81 -13.87
C GLN A 54 -15.12 30.55 -12.98
N ILE A 55 -14.70 31.63 -12.31
CA ILE A 55 -15.59 32.49 -11.51
C ILE A 55 -16.68 33.12 -12.40
N LYS A 56 -16.34 33.65 -13.58
CA LYS A 56 -17.31 34.25 -14.50
C LYS A 56 -18.33 33.25 -15.04
N LYS A 57 -17.95 31.97 -15.19
CA LYS A 57 -18.85 30.89 -15.59
C LYS A 57 -19.87 30.54 -14.50
N GLY A 58 -19.72 31.10 -13.30
CA GLY A 58 -20.73 31.03 -12.23
C GLY A 58 -20.82 29.65 -11.57
N THR A 59 -19.76 28.85 -11.60
CA THR A 59 -19.73 27.58 -10.86
C THR A 59 -19.72 27.89 -9.36
N THR A 60 -20.62 27.28 -8.59
CA THR A 60 -20.87 27.58 -7.17
C THR A 60 -19.62 27.48 -6.27
N ILE A 61 -18.64 26.68 -6.67
CA ILE A 61 -17.39 26.45 -5.92
C ILE A 61 -16.29 27.49 -6.19
N TYR A 62 -16.40 28.25 -7.27
CA TYR A 62 -15.41 29.25 -7.68
C TYR A 62 -16.02 30.65 -7.54
N THR A 63 -15.89 31.22 -6.35
CA THR A 63 -16.27 32.61 -6.07
C THR A 63 -15.02 33.43 -5.75
N THR A 64 -15.11 34.75 -5.87
CA THR A 64 -14.04 35.67 -5.43
C THR A 64 -13.73 35.54 -3.94
N GLU A 65 -14.67 35.02 -3.14
CA GLU A 65 -14.49 34.80 -1.70
C GLU A 65 -13.71 33.50 -1.41
N ASN A 66 -13.90 32.45 -2.23
CA ASN A 66 -13.31 31.13 -2.00
C ASN A 66 -11.98 30.90 -2.72
N VAL A 67 -11.66 31.74 -3.72
CA VAL A 67 -10.41 31.65 -4.47
C VAL A 67 -9.39 32.63 -3.89
N PRO A 68 -8.25 32.16 -3.36
CA PRO A 68 -7.21 33.06 -2.84
C PRO A 68 -6.67 34.02 -3.90
N ALA A 69 -6.32 35.25 -3.49
CA ALA A 69 -5.86 36.27 -4.43
C ALA A 69 -4.54 35.90 -5.14
N PHE A 70 -3.69 35.05 -4.54
CA PHE A 70 -2.50 34.52 -5.22
C PHE A 70 -2.85 33.67 -6.44
N VAL A 71 -4.00 32.97 -6.44
CA VAL A 71 -4.47 32.17 -7.59
C VAL A 71 -4.98 33.08 -8.71
N LEU A 72 -5.58 34.21 -8.36
CA LEU A 72 -6.14 35.17 -9.32
C LEU A 72 -5.07 36.10 -9.91
N ASN A 73 -4.17 36.61 -9.06
CA ASN A 73 -3.33 37.77 -9.36
C ASN A 73 -1.84 37.51 -9.09
N GLY A 74 -1.48 36.42 -8.41
CA GLY A 74 -0.09 36.10 -8.05
C GLY A 74 0.56 37.02 -7.01
N THR A 75 -0.23 37.82 -6.26
CA THR A 75 0.29 38.95 -5.47
C THR A 75 0.40 38.73 -3.96
N ASP A 76 -0.19 37.67 -3.39
CA ASP A 76 -0.21 37.42 -1.95
C ASP A 76 0.81 36.37 -1.49
N ALA A 77 1.20 36.45 -0.22
CA ALA A 77 1.95 35.38 0.44
C ALA A 77 1.11 34.10 0.50
N VAL A 78 1.70 32.99 0.08
CA VAL A 78 1.03 31.68 0.07
C VAL A 78 1.04 31.08 1.46
N THR A 79 -0.14 30.82 2.03
CA THR A 79 -0.30 29.97 3.22
C THR A 79 -0.47 28.53 2.78
N THR A 80 0.54 27.70 3.02
CA THR A 80 0.49 26.27 2.72
C THR A 80 -0.24 25.51 3.82
N ASP A 81 -1.32 24.81 3.47
CA ASP A 81 -2.07 23.91 4.35
C ASP A 81 -2.29 22.51 3.73
N PHE A 82 -1.80 22.30 2.50
CA PHE A 82 -1.78 21.01 1.81
C PHE A 82 -0.35 20.50 1.63
N SER A 83 -0.13 19.25 2.01
CA SER A 83 1.07 18.50 1.65
C SER A 83 0.70 17.02 1.57
N ALA A 84 0.90 16.41 0.40
CA ALA A 84 0.61 14.99 0.19
C ALA A 84 1.55 14.37 -0.85
N THR A 85 1.75 13.06 -0.77
CA THR A 85 2.23 12.28 -1.92
C THR A 85 1.01 11.81 -2.70
N VAL A 86 1.04 11.97 -4.02
CA VAL A 86 -0.08 11.65 -4.89
C VAL A 86 0.37 10.84 -6.09
N LYS A 87 -0.48 9.94 -6.56
CA LYS A 87 -0.26 9.21 -7.82
C LYS A 87 -1.08 9.85 -8.92
N VAL A 88 -0.47 10.21 -10.05
CA VAL A 88 -1.19 10.82 -11.18
C VAL A 88 -2.06 9.76 -11.86
N LEU A 89 -3.38 9.99 -11.87
CA LEU A 89 -4.33 9.11 -12.56
C LEU A 89 -4.50 9.53 -14.01
N ASN A 90 -4.71 10.83 -14.23
CA ASN A 90 -4.80 11.43 -15.55
C ASN A 90 -4.73 12.97 -15.47
N VAL A 91 -4.26 13.60 -16.54
CA VAL A 91 -4.36 15.06 -16.75
C VAL A 91 -5.64 15.32 -17.54
N LEU A 92 -6.55 16.12 -16.96
CA LEU A 92 -7.84 16.44 -17.56
C LEU A 92 -7.72 17.56 -18.59
N ASP A 93 -6.89 18.55 -18.28
CA ASP A 93 -6.62 19.73 -19.09
C ASP A 93 -5.25 20.34 -18.70
N THR A 94 -4.86 21.44 -19.34
CA THR A 94 -3.56 22.10 -19.07
C THR A 94 -3.37 22.60 -17.64
N ARG A 95 -4.41 22.64 -16.80
CA ARG A 95 -4.36 23.15 -15.42
C ARG A 95 -4.86 22.14 -14.39
N THR A 96 -5.59 21.10 -14.77
CA THR A 96 -6.24 20.19 -13.83
C THR A 96 -5.68 18.78 -13.95
N ILE A 97 -5.15 18.28 -12.83
CA ILE A 97 -4.67 16.90 -12.71
C ILE A 97 -5.55 16.15 -11.74
N ARG A 98 -6.04 14.99 -12.16
CA ARG A 98 -6.70 14.05 -11.26
C ARG A 98 -5.65 13.10 -10.68
N VAL A 99 -5.65 12.98 -9.36
CA VAL A 99 -4.66 12.23 -8.62
C VAL A 99 -5.32 11.30 -7.60
N MET A 100 -4.59 10.30 -7.15
CA MET A 100 -4.95 9.51 -5.98
C MET A 100 -4.11 10.00 -4.80
N THR A 101 -4.75 10.44 -3.72
CA THR A 101 -4.04 10.83 -2.50
C THR A 101 -3.56 9.59 -1.77
N LEU A 102 -2.28 9.55 -1.42
CA LEU A 102 -1.69 8.51 -0.59
C LEU A 102 -1.64 9.07 0.84
N SER A 103 -2.80 9.17 1.52
CA SER A 103 -2.96 9.89 2.81
C SER A 103 -2.76 9.00 4.05
N PRO A 104 -2.32 9.56 5.21
CA PRO A 104 -2.15 8.80 6.45
C PRO A 104 -3.45 8.83 7.23
N ALA A 105 -3.87 7.66 7.69
CA ALA A 105 -4.78 7.43 8.81
C ALA A 105 -5.89 8.50 9.03
N MET A 106 -7.02 8.35 8.33
CA MET A 106 -8.36 8.56 8.92
C MET A 106 -9.52 8.09 8.05
N PHE A 107 -9.27 7.53 6.87
CA PHE A 107 -10.34 7.02 6.01
C PHE A 107 -9.99 5.60 5.60
N GLU A 108 -10.89 4.66 5.87
CA GLU A 108 -10.90 3.37 5.18
C GLU A 108 -10.64 3.61 3.68
N PRO A 109 -9.82 2.79 3.01
CA PRO A 109 -9.63 2.88 1.56
C PRO A 109 -10.94 2.53 0.86
N GLN A 110 -11.85 3.49 0.74
CA GLN A 110 -13.02 3.36 -0.11
C GLN A 110 -12.61 3.60 -1.56
N SER A 111 -13.34 2.97 -2.49
CA SER A 111 -13.25 3.25 -3.92
C SER A 111 -13.73 4.69 -4.19
N GLY A 112 -12.86 5.67 -3.95
CA GLY A 112 -13.23 7.09 -3.92
C GLY A 112 -12.10 8.09 -3.66
N ASN A 113 -10.87 7.66 -3.31
CA ASN A 113 -9.75 8.56 -3.00
C ASN A 113 -9.14 9.28 -4.22
N ALA A 114 -9.95 10.02 -4.99
CA ALA A 114 -9.51 10.85 -6.11
C ALA A 114 -9.48 12.33 -5.68
N GLY A 115 -8.29 12.93 -5.72
CA GLY A 115 -8.11 14.38 -5.57
C GLY A 115 -7.98 15.09 -6.92
N TYR A 116 -8.17 16.41 -6.91
CA TYR A 116 -7.89 17.26 -8.07
C TYR A 116 -6.89 18.35 -7.69
N LEU A 117 -5.82 18.45 -8.48
CA LEU A 117 -4.82 19.51 -8.33
C LEU A 117 -5.04 20.55 -9.43
N TYR A 118 -5.17 21.81 -9.03
CA TYR A 118 -5.19 22.95 -9.93
C TYR A 118 -3.79 23.58 -10.01
N LEU A 119 -3.21 23.59 -11.20
CA LEU A 119 -1.92 24.19 -11.49
C LEU A 119 -2.09 25.67 -11.83
N CYS A 120 -1.55 26.55 -10.98
CA CYS A 120 -1.58 27.99 -11.22
C CYS A 120 -0.79 28.39 -12.48
N THR A 121 0.23 27.60 -12.83
CA THR A 121 0.92 27.68 -14.13
C THR A 121 0.39 26.58 -15.06
N PRO A 122 0.03 26.87 -16.32
CA PRO A 122 -0.48 25.83 -17.21
C PRO A 122 0.63 24.93 -17.76
N LEU A 123 0.30 23.66 -17.98
CA LEU A 123 1.05 22.71 -18.80
C LEU A 123 0.96 23.10 -20.29
N SER A 124 1.75 22.41 -21.11
CA SER A 124 1.66 22.50 -22.56
C SER A 124 0.34 21.91 -23.08
N GLU A 125 -0.21 22.51 -24.13
CA GLU A 125 -1.36 21.99 -24.89
C GLU A 125 -1.04 20.69 -25.64
N LYS A 126 0.22 20.22 -25.57
CA LYS A 126 0.69 19.01 -26.22
C LYS A 126 1.38 18.10 -25.22
N ALA A 127 1.02 16.82 -25.25
CA ALA A 127 1.67 15.77 -24.50
C ALA A 127 2.23 14.69 -25.44
N ARG A 128 3.17 13.90 -24.94
CA ARG A 128 3.77 12.79 -25.69
C ARG A 128 3.22 11.47 -25.15
N LYS A 129 2.64 10.65 -26.02
CA LYS A 129 2.26 9.27 -25.72
C LYS A 129 3.38 8.34 -26.18
N LEU A 130 3.94 7.55 -25.29
CA LEU A 130 5.01 6.59 -25.53
C LEU A 130 4.44 5.29 -26.13
N SER A 131 5.34 4.40 -26.58
CA SER A 131 4.99 3.15 -27.28
C SER A 131 4.23 2.15 -26.40
N ASP A 132 4.44 2.20 -25.09
CA ASP A 132 3.75 1.42 -24.07
C ASP A 132 2.37 1.98 -23.72
N GLY A 133 1.98 3.11 -24.33
CA GLY A 133 0.72 3.80 -24.08
C GLY A 133 0.80 4.87 -22.99
N THR A 134 1.92 4.99 -22.28
CA THR A 134 2.15 5.97 -21.22
C THR A 134 2.11 7.39 -21.79
N VAL A 135 1.49 8.33 -21.09
CA VAL A 135 1.42 9.73 -21.50
C VAL A 135 2.28 10.59 -20.59
N VAL A 136 3.14 11.39 -21.22
CA VAL A 136 4.07 12.33 -20.58
C VAL A 136 3.64 13.75 -20.95
N TYR A 137 3.25 14.50 -19.94
CA TYR A 137 2.83 15.90 -20.02
C TYR A 137 3.99 16.79 -19.59
N GLY A 138 4.31 17.79 -20.42
CA GLY A 138 5.33 18.80 -20.13
C GLY A 138 4.72 20.19 -20.06
N GLY A 139 5.54 21.19 -19.76
CA GLY A 139 5.10 22.59 -19.66
C GLY A 139 6.18 23.48 -19.07
N ASN A 140 5.87 24.76 -18.88
CA ASN A 140 6.83 25.68 -18.29
C ASN A 140 6.91 25.43 -16.77
N GLY A 141 8.04 24.89 -16.33
CA GLY A 141 8.49 24.87 -14.94
C GLY A 141 8.17 23.60 -14.13
N TYR A 142 7.07 22.88 -14.40
CA TYR A 142 6.77 21.61 -13.73
C TYR A 142 7.72 20.50 -14.18
N PRO A 143 7.98 19.47 -13.33
CA PRO A 143 8.63 18.24 -13.81
C PRO A 143 7.77 17.59 -14.90
N GLN A 144 8.35 16.66 -15.66
CA GLN A 144 7.54 15.84 -16.56
C GLN A 144 6.51 15.06 -15.74
N ILE A 145 5.24 15.29 -16.05
CA ILE A 145 4.12 14.66 -15.37
C ILE A 145 3.75 13.43 -16.17
N ILE A 146 3.84 12.26 -15.55
CA ILE A 146 3.68 10.97 -16.21
C ILE A 146 2.51 10.27 -15.54
N THR A 147 1.54 9.84 -16.33
CA THR A 147 0.41 9.06 -15.80
C THR A 147 0.92 7.80 -15.10
N GLY A 148 0.44 7.54 -13.90
CA GLY A 148 0.80 6.38 -13.08
C GLY A 148 2.02 6.59 -12.17
N GLN A 149 2.72 7.73 -12.26
CA GLN A 149 3.86 8.04 -11.39
C GLN A 149 3.44 8.85 -10.16
N SER A 150 4.27 8.79 -9.11
CA SER A 150 4.06 9.48 -7.84
C SER A 150 4.79 10.82 -7.74
N TYR A 151 4.16 11.79 -7.08
CA TYR A 151 4.66 13.16 -6.91
C TYR A 151 4.39 13.66 -5.50
N ASP A 152 5.33 14.39 -4.93
CA ASP A 152 5.11 15.14 -3.69
C ASP A 152 4.58 16.51 -4.06
N VAL A 153 3.41 16.82 -3.50
CA VAL A 153 2.66 18.02 -3.81
C VAL A 153 2.40 18.83 -2.56
N VAL A 154 2.68 20.11 -2.66
CA VAL A 154 2.46 21.11 -1.61
C VAL A 154 1.55 22.20 -2.17
N GLY A 155 0.58 22.66 -1.40
CA GLY A 155 -0.42 23.57 -1.95
C GLY A 155 -1.30 24.23 -0.91
N VAL A 156 -2.42 24.75 -1.42
CA VAL A 156 -3.48 25.38 -0.62
C VAL A 156 -4.78 24.66 -0.92
N LEU A 157 -5.47 24.17 0.10
CA LEU A 157 -6.73 23.46 -0.08
C LEU A 157 -7.86 24.43 -0.42
N GLN A 158 -8.71 23.99 -1.36
CA GLN A 158 -9.88 24.75 -1.76
C GLN A 158 -10.94 24.63 -0.67
N HIS A 159 -11.39 25.78 -0.17
CA HIS A 159 -12.53 25.86 0.73
C HIS A 159 -13.83 26.04 -0.08
N PRO A 160 -14.97 25.42 0.31
CA PRO A 160 -15.12 24.39 1.34
C PRO A 160 -14.72 23.01 0.86
N TRP A 161 -14.25 22.21 1.81
CA TRP A 161 -13.88 20.81 1.63
C TRP A 161 -15.11 19.97 1.32
N GLN A 162 -15.11 19.29 0.17
CA GLN A 162 -16.12 18.30 -0.19
C GLN A 162 -15.47 16.90 -0.24
N ASP A 163 -16.24 15.88 -0.61
CA ASP A 163 -15.85 14.46 -0.63
C ASP A 163 -14.57 14.16 -1.44
N ASP A 164 -14.16 15.05 -2.37
CA ASP A 164 -12.88 14.97 -3.11
C ASP A 164 -11.94 16.15 -2.73
N PRO A 165 -10.69 15.91 -2.28
CA PRO A 165 -9.76 16.98 -1.96
C PRO A 165 -9.33 17.74 -3.22
N ARG A 166 -9.54 19.06 -3.22
CA ARG A 166 -9.06 19.98 -4.27
C ARG A 166 -8.00 20.90 -3.72
N ALA A 167 -6.84 20.95 -4.37
CA ALA A 167 -5.73 21.80 -3.94
C ALA A 167 -5.21 22.67 -5.09
N TYR A 168 -4.95 23.94 -4.79
CA TYR A 168 -4.21 24.84 -5.64
C TYR A 168 -2.72 24.56 -5.46
N ILE A 169 -1.98 24.41 -6.56
CA ILE A 169 -0.53 24.26 -6.59
C ILE A 169 0.06 25.59 -7.07
N PRO A 170 0.52 26.45 -6.14
CA PRO A 170 0.88 27.85 -6.42
C PRO A 170 2.02 27.97 -7.43
N THR A 171 3.03 27.10 -7.31
CA THR A 171 4.24 27.14 -8.11
C THR A 171 4.70 25.75 -8.50
N VAL A 172 5.50 25.70 -9.56
CA VAL A 172 6.09 24.47 -10.07
C VAL A 172 7.04 23.78 -9.08
N LEU A 173 7.63 24.55 -8.15
CA LEU A 173 8.54 24.05 -7.13
C LEU A 173 7.84 23.18 -6.08
N GLN A 174 6.52 23.30 -5.97
CA GLN A 174 5.69 22.56 -5.02
C GLN A 174 5.13 21.28 -5.61
N PHE A 175 5.55 20.91 -6.82
CA PHE A 175 5.17 19.68 -7.48
C PHE A 175 6.45 18.97 -7.90
N LYS A 176 6.89 18.00 -7.10
CA LYS A 176 8.17 17.32 -7.30
C LYS A 176 7.91 15.88 -7.68
N GLN A 177 8.57 15.41 -8.73
CA GLN A 177 8.56 13.99 -9.04
C GLN A 177 9.15 13.25 -7.85
N ASN A 178 8.35 12.39 -7.26
CA ASN A 178 8.81 11.59 -6.17
C ASN A 178 9.60 10.42 -6.78
N LEU A 179 10.94 10.51 -6.75
CA LEU A 179 11.83 9.47 -7.27
C LEU A 179 11.72 8.14 -6.47
N VAL A 180 10.89 8.15 -5.41
CA VAL A 180 10.61 7.07 -4.46
C VAL A 180 9.67 5.98 -4.98
N ASP A 181 9.21 6.04 -6.22
CA ASP A 181 8.67 4.85 -6.90
C ASP A 181 9.73 3.72 -6.99
N SER A 182 11.00 4.01 -6.65
CA SER A 182 12.13 3.06 -6.57
C SER A 182 12.63 2.71 -5.16
N ILE A 183 12.03 3.19 -4.06
CA ILE A 183 12.46 2.72 -2.73
C ILE A 183 12.12 1.23 -2.63
N ASP A 184 13.16 0.44 -2.46
CA ASP A 184 13.07 -0.98 -2.20
C ASP A 184 12.32 -1.22 -0.88
N MET A 185 11.03 -1.45 -0.98
CA MET A 185 10.16 -1.78 0.16
C MET A 185 10.40 -3.19 0.66
N GLN A 186 11.31 -3.97 0.05
CA GLN A 186 11.65 -5.30 0.53
C GLN A 186 12.07 -5.26 2.00
N VAL A 187 12.88 -4.28 2.39
CA VAL A 187 13.35 -4.12 3.78
C VAL A 187 12.19 -3.85 4.75
N VAL A 188 11.15 -3.13 4.31
CA VAL A 188 9.94 -2.87 5.12
C VAL A 188 9.02 -4.09 5.16
N ASN A 189 8.86 -4.78 4.02
CA ASN A 189 8.09 -6.02 3.93
C ASN A 189 8.72 -7.15 4.75
N ASP A 190 10.05 -7.22 4.78
CA ASP A 190 10.79 -8.17 5.61
C ASP A 190 10.60 -7.88 7.10
N ALA A 191 10.58 -6.60 7.49
CA ALA A 191 10.25 -6.20 8.86
C ALA A 191 8.80 -6.55 9.23
N ALA A 192 7.84 -6.36 8.31
CA ALA A 192 6.45 -6.76 8.48
C ALA A 192 6.28 -8.28 8.60
N ARG A 193 6.97 -9.06 7.75
CA ARG A 193 6.99 -10.53 7.84
C ARG A 193 7.58 -10.98 9.17
N SER A 194 8.71 -10.41 9.57
CA SER A 194 9.34 -10.72 10.86
C SER A 194 8.44 -10.38 12.05
N PHE A 195 7.66 -9.29 11.95
CA PHE A 195 6.64 -8.97 12.94
C PHE A 195 5.57 -10.07 13.01
N ALA A 196 5.03 -10.50 11.86
CA ALA A 196 3.99 -11.54 11.80
C ALA A 196 4.46 -12.86 12.43
N GLU A 197 5.68 -13.31 12.08
CA GLU A 197 6.29 -14.50 12.66
C GLU A 197 6.45 -14.39 14.18
N GLN A 198 6.90 -13.23 14.67
CA GLN A 198 7.06 -12.97 16.09
C GLN A 198 5.71 -12.85 16.83
N ALA A 199 4.68 -12.29 16.20
CA ALA A 199 3.34 -12.19 16.78
C ALA A 199 2.73 -13.57 16.98
N VAL A 200 2.80 -14.42 15.95
CA VAL A 200 2.34 -15.81 15.99
C VAL A 200 3.11 -16.61 17.03
N ALA A 201 4.43 -16.48 17.07
CA ALA A 201 5.25 -17.17 18.07
C ALA A 201 5.01 -16.65 19.50
N ALA A 202 4.77 -15.34 19.69
CA ALA A 202 4.45 -14.77 21.00
C ALA A 202 3.11 -15.30 21.53
N GLY A 203 2.21 -15.70 20.64
CA GLY A 203 0.99 -16.42 20.97
C GLY A 203 1.16 -17.94 21.06
N ASP A 204 2.36 -18.54 21.05
CA ASP A 204 2.51 -20.02 21.00
C ASP A 204 1.73 -20.66 19.83
N HIS A 205 1.58 -19.94 18.71
CA HIS A 205 0.99 -20.44 17.47
C HIS A 205 2.08 -20.72 16.44
N HIS A 206 1.70 -21.34 15.32
CA HIS A 206 2.50 -21.45 14.11
C HIS A 206 1.69 -20.96 12.93
N MET A 207 2.37 -20.36 11.94
CA MET A 207 1.73 -19.92 10.72
C MET A 207 1.36 -21.13 9.87
N THR A 208 0.12 -21.16 9.37
CA THR A 208 -0.38 -22.22 8.49
C THR A 208 -0.38 -21.80 7.01
N ALA A 209 -0.21 -20.51 6.75
CA ALA A 209 0.00 -19.94 5.43
C ALA A 209 0.94 -18.73 5.48
N GLU A 210 1.48 -18.33 4.32
CA GLU A 210 2.21 -17.08 4.19
C GLU A 210 1.34 -15.88 4.58
N PRO A 211 1.92 -14.86 5.26
CA PRO A 211 1.16 -13.72 5.73
C PRO A 211 0.81 -12.83 4.54
N ILE A 212 -0.42 -12.32 4.52
CA ILE A 212 -0.83 -11.32 3.54
C ILE A 212 -0.38 -9.97 4.09
N ILE A 213 0.57 -9.33 3.41
CA ILE A 213 1.14 -8.03 3.80
C ILE A 213 0.67 -6.98 2.79
N THR A 214 -0.08 -6.02 3.29
CA THR A 214 -0.58 -4.88 2.49
C THR A 214 -0.01 -3.60 3.06
N VAL A 215 0.75 -2.86 2.25
CA VAL A 215 1.21 -1.52 2.62
C VAL A 215 0.09 -0.54 2.34
N ASP A 216 -0.58 -0.06 3.39
CA ASP A 216 -1.74 0.83 3.29
C ASP A 216 -1.32 2.26 2.95
N SER A 217 -0.22 2.74 3.54
CA SER A 217 0.35 4.03 3.19
C SER A 217 1.84 4.12 3.48
N LYS A 218 2.50 5.10 2.84
CA LYS A 218 3.94 5.34 2.93
C LYS A 218 4.23 6.83 2.86
N TYR A 219 5.06 7.31 3.78
CA TYR A 219 5.61 8.66 3.85
C TYR A 219 7.11 8.60 3.72
N VAL A 220 7.67 9.52 2.94
CA VAL A 220 9.10 9.78 2.93
C VAL A 220 9.30 11.27 3.11
N GLN A 221 9.88 11.66 4.26
CA GLN A 221 10.15 13.06 4.57
C GLN A 221 11.61 13.20 5.02
N ALA A 222 12.36 14.11 4.39
CA ALA A 222 13.66 14.59 4.86
C ALA A 222 14.62 13.50 5.38
N GLY A 223 14.77 12.39 4.64
CA GLY A 223 15.66 11.28 5.02
C GLY A 223 15.06 10.28 6.01
N LYS A 224 13.74 10.18 6.10
CA LYS A 224 13.02 9.15 6.88
C LYS A 224 11.89 8.52 6.07
N VAL A 225 11.58 7.27 6.38
CA VAL A 225 10.40 6.53 5.91
C VAL A 225 9.48 6.25 7.09
N GLU A 226 8.18 6.34 6.84
CA GLU A 226 7.13 5.80 7.69
C GLU A 226 6.16 5.02 6.80
N ALA A 227 5.88 3.77 7.12
CA ALA A 227 4.94 2.93 6.39
C ALA A 227 3.90 2.35 7.35
N LEU A 228 2.62 2.48 7.00
CA LEU A 228 1.52 1.80 7.66
C LEU A 228 1.21 0.53 6.88
N ILE A 229 1.08 -0.59 7.59
CA ILE A 229 1.00 -1.91 7.01
C ILE A 229 -0.07 -2.71 7.74
N MET A 230 -1.01 -3.26 6.98
CA MET A 230 -1.93 -4.29 7.43
C MET A 230 -1.31 -5.66 7.16
N ILE A 231 -1.29 -6.51 8.18
CA ILE A 231 -0.85 -7.90 8.08
C ILE A 231 -2.02 -8.79 8.47
N VAL A 232 -2.34 -9.76 7.61
CA VAL A 232 -3.27 -10.84 7.95
C VAL A 232 -2.48 -12.14 8.05
N THR A 233 -2.53 -12.78 9.23
CA THR A 233 -1.96 -14.11 9.46
C THR A 233 -3.06 -15.15 9.49
N MET A 234 -2.74 -16.35 9.00
CA MET A 234 -3.47 -17.57 9.29
C MET A 234 -2.57 -18.42 10.18
N ASP A 235 -3.06 -18.75 11.36
CA ASP A 235 -2.28 -19.44 12.38
C ASP A 235 -3.11 -20.48 13.14
N ALA A 236 -2.41 -21.43 13.75
CA ALA A 236 -2.99 -22.47 14.60
C ALA A 236 -2.09 -22.68 15.82
N LEU A 237 -2.68 -23.11 16.94
CA LEU A 237 -1.94 -23.27 18.19
C LEU A 237 -0.82 -24.30 18.01
N ASN A 238 0.41 -23.89 18.30
CA ASN A 238 1.62 -24.71 18.21
C ASN A 238 1.87 -25.38 19.56
N SER A 239 0.92 -26.18 20.01
CA SER A 239 1.12 -26.98 21.22
C SER A 239 1.61 -28.38 20.86
N GLY A 240 2.53 -28.93 21.66
CA GLY A 240 2.94 -30.33 21.54
C GLY A 240 1.78 -31.27 21.90
N SER A 241 1.85 -31.90 23.07
CA SER A 241 0.67 -32.60 23.59
C SER A 241 -0.38 -31.59 24.05
N VAL A 242 -1.66 -31.86 23.77
CA VAL A 242 -2.80 -31.08 24.29
C VAL A 242 -2.69 -30.90 25.81
N ASP A 243 -2.27 -31.95 26.53
CA ASP A 243 -2.13 -31.95 27.98
C ASP A 243 -0.95 -31.12 28.50
N ALA A 244 -0.04 -30.69 27.61
CA ALA A 244 1.08 -29.84 27.97
C ALA A 244 0.69 -28.35 28.05
N GLN A 245 -0.48 -27.98 27.54
CA GLN A 245 -0.94 -26.60 27.61
C GLN A 245 -1.21 -26.18 29.06
N PRO A 246 -0.82 -24.96 29.47
CA PRO A 246 -0.83 -24.56 30.89
C PRO A 246 -2.17 -24.75 31.61
N SER A 247 -3.29 -24.48 30.93
CA SER A 247 -4.64 -24.65 31.49
C SER A 247 -4.91 -26.11 31.90
N ILE A 248 -4.58 -27.07 31.04
CA ILE A 248 -4.78 -28.49 31.34
C ILE A 248 -3.71 -29.02 32.29
N ALA A 249 -2.45 -28.64 32.09
CA ALA A 249 -1.33 -29.12 32.90
C ALA A 249 -1.50 -28.76 34.39
N GLY A 250 -1.97 -27.55 34.69
CA GLY A 250 -2.23 -27.12 36.07
C GLY A 250 -3.37 -27.89 36.74
N GLU A 251 -4.48 -28.12 36.04
CA GLU A 251 -5.62 -28.89 36.55
C GLU A 251 -5.28 -30.37 36.75
N LEU A 252 -4.52 -30.97 35.83
CA LEU A 252 -4.01 -32.33 35.98
C LEU A 252 -3.08 -32.45 37.20
N GLN A 253 -2.21 -31.46 37.42
CA GLN A 253 -1.35 -31.42 38.61
C GLN A 253 -2.18 -31.30 39.89
N TYR A 254 -3.23 -30.47 39.91
CA TYR A 254 -4.16 -30.38 41.04
C TYR A 254 -4.83 -31.73 41.36
N LEU A 255 -5.32 -32.43 40.34
CA LEU A 255 -5.92 -33.76 40.53
C LEU A 255 -4.90 -34.79 41.00
N HIS A 256 -3.65 -34.73 40.53
CA HIS A 256 -2.59 -35.58 41.02
C HIS A 256 -2.32 -35.37 42.52
N ASP A 257 -2.24 -34.10 42.95
CA ASP A 257 -1.84 -33.76 44.32
C ASP A 257 -2.99 -33.90 45.34
N HIS A 258 -4.24 -33.68 44.91
CA HIS A 258 -5.40 -33.60 45.80
C HIS A 258 -6.55 -34.56 45.46
N GLY A 259 -6.51 -35.24 44.31
CA GLY A 259 -7.64 -36.02 43.80
C GLY A 259 -8.12 -37.15 44.72
N ALA A 260 -7.26 -37.66 45.60
CA ALA A 260 -7.62 -38.68 46.60
C ALA A 260 -8.31 -38.10 47.86
N ALA A 261 -8.15 -36.81 48.13
CA ALA A 261 -8.64 -36.14 49.34
C ALA A 261 -9.91 -35.31 49.12
N ILE A 262 -10.22 -34.96 47.87
CA ILE A 262 -11.44 -34.22 47.50
C ILE A 262 -12.64 -35.16 47.31
N SER A 263 -13.86 -34.61 47.36
CA SER A 263 -15.09 -35.38 47.13
C SER A 263 -15.19 -35.84 45.67
N ALA A 264 -16.00 -36.88 45.42
CA ALA A 264 -16.24 -37.37 44.06
C ALA A 264 -16.86 -36.29 43.15
N ALA A 265 -17.74 -35.44 43.69
CA ALA A 265 -18.32 -34.33 42.95
C ALA A 265 -17.28 -33.26 42.57
N ALA A 266 -16.40 -32.89 43.51
CA ALA A 266 -15.33 -31.93 43.26
C ALA A 266 -14.31 -32.44 42.24
N ARG A 267 -13.92 -33.73 42.36
CA ARG A 267 -13.06 -34.38 41.37
C ARG A 267 -13.68 -34.37 39.98
N LYS A 268 -14.96 -34.75 39.88
CA LYS A 268 -15.68 -34.76 38.61
C LYS A 268 -15.77 -33.37 37.98
N ALA A 269 -15.99 -32.32 38.76
CA ALA A 269 -16.04 -30.95 38.25
C ALA A 269 -14.72 -30.53 37.58
N VAL A 270 -13.57 -30.85 38.18
CA VAL A 270 -12.26 -30.57 37.57
C VAL A 270 -12.00 -31.47 36.35
N GLU A 271 -12.36 -32.75 36.41
CA GLU A 271 -12.23 -33.65 35.24
C GLU A 271 -13.07 -33.19 34.04
N ASP A 272 -14.28 -32.65 34.29
CA ASP A 272 -15.15 -32.12 33.25
C ASP A 272 -14.58 -30.81 32.64
N ASP A 273 -13.94 -29.94 33.44
CA ASP A 273 -13.26 -28.73 32.94
C ASP A 273 -12.04 -29.08 32.07
N ILE A 274 -11.23 -30.05 32.49
CA ILE A 274 -10.13 -30.60 31.69
C ILE A 274 -10.66 -31.13 30.34
N ALA A 275 -11.76 -31.88 30.35
CA ALA A 275 -12.35 -32.42 29.13
C ALA A 275 -12.83 -31.31 28.17
N TYR A 276 -13.42 -30.25 28.72
CA TYR A 276 -13.79 -29.06 27.97
C TYR A 276 -12.56 -28.39 27.33
N TRP A 277 -11.53 -28.07 28.11
CA TRP A 277 -10.32 -27.43 27.60
C TRP A 277 -9.57 -28.27 26.57
N ARG A 278 -9.52 -29.59 26.74
CA ARG A 278 -8.95 -30.51 25.74
C ARG A 278 -9.66 -30.39 24.39
N GLY A 279 -10.98 -30.29 24.38
CA GLY A 279 -11.77 -30.08 23.16
C GLY A 279 -11.42 -28.75 22.49
N THR A 280 -11.41 -27.67 23.26
CA THR A 280 -11.10 -26.31 22.79
C THR A 280 -9.68 -26.22 22.23
N ILE A 281 -8.67 -26.72 22.95
CA ILE A 281 -7.27 -26.69 22.53
C ILE A 281 -7.07 -27.55 21.28
N LYS A 282 -7.66 -28.75 21.23
CA LYS A 282 -7.56 -29.62 20.06
C LYS A 282 -8.12 -28.94 18.81
N SER A 283 -9.24 -28.23 18.94
CA SER A 283 -9.81 -27.43 17.86
C SER A 283 -8.85 -26.32 17.42
N ALA A 284 -8.29 -25.55 18.36
CA ALA A 284 -7.33 -24.48 18.07
C ALA A 284 -6.02 -24.97 17.43
N MET A 285 -5.63 -26.23 17.66
CA MET A 285 -4.48 -26.85 17.00
C MET A 285 -4.76 -27.31 15.56
N THR A 286 -6.01 -27.66 15.24
CA THR A 286 -6.37 -28.20 13.91
C THR A 286 -6.94 -27.14 12.98
N ASP A 287 -7.70 -26.20 13.53
CA ASP A 287 -8.46 -25.24 12.76
C ASP A 287 -7.71 -23.91 12.76
N SER A 288 -7.26 -23.47 11.58
CA SER A 288 -6.56 -22.19 11.46
C SER A 288 -7.52 -21.02 11.67
N SER A 289 -7.05 -20.02 12.40
CA SER A 289 -7.76 -18.76 12.63
C SER A 289 -7.04 -17.60 11.94
N GLY A 290 -7.81 -16.59 11.53
CA GLY A 290 -7.29 -15.39 10.90
C GLY A 290 -7.10 -14.26 11.92
N THR A 291 -5.90 -13.69 11.99
CA THR A 291 -5.61 -12.54 12.84
C THR A 291 -5.11 -11.37 12.00
N SER A 292 -5.65 -10.18 12.24
CA SER A 292 -5.23 -8.94 11.57
C SER A 292 -4.43 -8.06 12.52
N TYR A 293 -3.30 -7.55 12.03
CA TYR A 293 -2.44 -6.61 12.75
C TYR A 293 -2.26 -5.35 11.92
N GLU A 294 -2.40 -4.20 12.57
CA GLU A 294 -1.96 -2.93 12.01
C GLU A 294 -0.61 -2.56 12.62
N ILE A 295 0.39 -2.35 11.76
CA ILE A 295 1.73 -1.96 12.18
C ILE A 295 2.17 -0.67 11.49
N LYS A 296 3.08 0.03 12.16
CA LYS A 296 3.80 1.18 11.64
C LYS A 296 5.29 0.88 11.66
N VAL A 297 5.93 0.97 10.51
CA VAL A 297 7.38 0.81 10.34
C VAL A 297 8.00 2.16 10.05
N VAL A 298 8.94 2.61 10.88
CA VAL A 298 9.69 3.86 10.67
C VAL A 298 11.18 3.58 10.54
N GLY A 299 11.90 4.39 9.78
CA GLY A 299 13.35 4.28 9.66
C GLY A 299 13.97 5.45 8.92
N ASP A 300 15.30 5.47 8.87
CA ASP A 300 16.08 6.45 8.13
C ASP A 300 16.26 6.02 6.67
N VAL A 301 16.27 7.01 5.78
CA VAL A 301 16.41 6.88 4.33
C VAL A 301 17.56 7.78 3.87
N ASP A 302 18.46 7.25 3.06
CA ASP A 302 19.54 8.04 2.48
C ASP A 302 19.06 8.93 1.30
N ALA A 303 19.93 9.80 0.79
CA ALA A 303 19.61 10.67 -0.33
C ALA A 303 19.33 9.92 -1.66
N ALA A 304 19.66 8.63 -1.74
CA ALA A 304 19.38 7.76 -2.86
C ALA A 304 18.07 6.95 -2.69
N GLY A 305 17.39 7.08 -1.55
CA GLY A 305 16.15 6.35 -1.26
C GLY A 305 16.35 4.99 -0.61
N ASN A 306 17.57 4.61 -0.23
CA ASN A 306 17.81 3.33 0.46
C ASN A 306 17.44 3.45 1.94
N ILE A 307 16.67 2.48 2.43
CA ILE A 307 16.29 2.39 3.83
C ILE A 307 17.45 1.75 4.62
N ASN A 308 17.87 2.41 5.71
CA ASN A 308 18.81 1.81 6.64
C ASN A 308 18.08 0.78 7.51
N ALA A 309 18.23 -0.52 7.19
CA ALA A 309 17.61 -1.61 7.94
C ALA A 309 17.90 -1.57 9.46
N GLY A 310 19.07 -1.11 9.87
CA GLY A 310 19.45 -1.00 11.28
C GLY A 310 18.77 0.14 12.05
N SER A 311 18.12 1.07 11.34
CA SER A 311 17.35 2.16 11.92
C SER A 311 15.86 1.84 12.06
N LEU A 312 15.41 0.69 11.53
CA LEU A 312 14.00 0.34 11.53
C LEU A 312 13.45 0.16 12.94
N GLN A 313 12.30 0.78 13.19
CA GLN A 313 11.49 0.57 14.37
C GLN A 313 10.08 0.16 13.94
N VAL A 314 9.60 -0.95 14.49
CA VAL A 314 8.26 -1.46 14.23
C VAL A 314 7.39 -1.20 15.45
N TYR A 315 6.23 -0.61 15.20
CA TYR A 315 5.19 -0.35 16.18
C TYR A 315 3.93 -1.12 15.80
N ALA A 316 3.21 -1.62 16.78
CA ALA A 316 1.89 -2.24 16.59
C ALA A 316 0.80 -1.36 17.19
N ASP A 317 -0.40 -1.41 16.61
CA ASP A 317 -1.58 -0.86 17.27
C ASP A 317 -2.01 -1.78 18.42
N ALA A 318 -2.14 -1.22 19.62
CA ALA A 318 -2.56 -1.95 20.81
C ALA A 318 -4.08 -1.92 21.03
N GLY A 319 -4.85 -1.17 20.24
CA GLY A 319 -6.31 -1.07 20.38
C GLY A 319 -6.79 -0.44 21.71
N ALA A 320 -8.11 -0.33 21.88
CA ALA A 320 -8.75 0.25 23.07
C ALA A 320 -8.37 -0.50 24.38
N PRO A 321 -8.29 0.17 25.56
CA PRO A 321 -8.96 1.41 25.95
C PRO A 321 -8.21 2.70 25.56
N ARG A 322 -7.11 2.60 24.83
CA ARG A 322 -6.33 3.76 24.37
C ARG A 322 -6.28 3.73 22.84
N GLY A 323 -7.21 4.41 22.18
CA GLY A 323 -7.25 4.48 20.71
C GLY A 323 -5.87 4.77 20.10
N SER A 324 -5.58 4.17 18.94
CA SER A 324 -4.35 4.31 18.13
C SER A 324 -3.06 4.57 18.93
N ALA A 325 -2.83 3.77 19.97
CA ALA A 325 -1.64 3.88 20.82
C ALA A 325 -0.54 2.97 20.27
N TRP A 326 0.21 3.48 19.28
CA TRP A 326 1.38 2.79 18.73
C TRP A 326 2.39 2.44 19.82
N VAL A 327 2.59 1.15 20.05
CA VAL A 327 3.60 0.62 20.98
C VAL A 327 4.70 -0.09 20.22
N LEU A 328 5.93 -0.06 20.73
CA LEU A 328 7.02 -0.83 20.13
C LEU A 328 6.66 -2.32 20.09
N ALA A 329 6.94 -2.99 18.97
CA ALA A 329 6.62 -4.40 18.77
C ALA A 329 7.17 -5.30 19.91
N ALA A 330 8.37 -5.01 20.41
CA ALA A 330 8.95 -5.73 21.55
C ALA A 330 8.08 -5.66 22.82
N GLN A 331 7.47 -4.50 23.08
CA GLN A 331 6.56 -4.31 24.21
C GLN A 331 5.21 -5.00 23.94
N TYR A 332 4.68 -4.86 22.72
CA TYR A 332 3.46 -5.57 22.28
C TYR A 332 3.56 -7.08 22.49
N PHE A 333 4.66 -7.71 22.05
CA PHE A 333 4.87 -9.14 22.24
C PHE A 333 5.04 -9.55 23.71
N LYS A 334 5.61 -8.67 24.54
CA LYS A 334 5.70 -8.91 25.98
C LYS A 334 4.31 -8.92 26.62
N ASP A 335 3.44 -8.00 26.19
CA ASP A 335 2.08 -7.91 26.71
C ASP A 335 1.24 -9.11 26.28
N ILE A 336 1.33 -9.54 25.01
CA ILE A 336 0.71 -10.79 24.53
C ILE A 336 1.13 -11.97 25.41
N ARG A 337 2.43 -12.21 25.59
CA ARG A 337 2.92 -13.34 26.42
C ARG A 337 2.45 -13.24 27.88
N SER A 338 2.29 -12.03 28.41
CA SER A 338 1.85 -11.84 29.79
C SER A 338 0.36 -12.15 30.01
N ALA A 339 -0.45 -12.14 28.95
CA ALA A 339 -1.86 -12.50 29.02
C ALA A 339 -2.09 -14.02 29.15
N TRP A 340 -1.04 -14.83 29.05
CA TRP A 340 -1.13 -16.29 29.08
C TRP A 340 -1.38 -16.80 30.48
N THR A 341 -2.35 -17.71 30.60
CA THR A 341 -2.57 -18.47 31.83
C THR A 341 -1.34 -19.32 32.13
N THR A 342 -0.80 -19.20 33.34
CA THR A 342 0.29 -20.05 33.83
C THR A 342 -0.25 -21.34 34.45
N VAL A 343 0.58 -22.38 34.52
CA VAL A 343 0.25 -23.65 35.18
C VAL A 343 -0.22 -23.42 36.63
N ALA A 344 0.42 -22.52 37.36
CA ALA A 344 0.04 -22.20 38.74
C ALA A 344 -1.32 -21.50 38.84
N GLN A 345 -1.66 -20.61 37.89
CA GLN A 345 -2.98 -19.99 37.83
C GLN A 345 -4.08 -21.01 37.50
N ALA A 346 -3.82 -21.91 36.54
CA ALA A 346 -4.73 -22.99 36.21
C ALA A 346 -4.94 -23.94 37.39
N TYR A 347 -3.88 -24.28 38.12
CA TYR A 347 -3.97 -25.04 39.37
C TYR A 347 -4.87 -24.37 40.40
N ALA A 348 -4.70 -23.07 40.64
CA ALA A 348 -5.54 -22.31 41.56
C ALA A 348 -7.01 -22.22 41.10
N SER A 349 -7.23 -22.16 39.78
CA SER A 349 -8.57 -22.25 39.20
C SER A 349 -9.23 -23.61 39.51
N ALA A 350 -8.48 -24.71 39.33
CA ALA A 350 -8.91 -26.06 39.67
C ALA A 350 -9.33 -26.18 41.15
N GLU A 351 -8.54 -25.58 42.04
CA GLU A 351 -8.86 -25.52 43.48
C GLU A 351 -10.17 -24.78 43.72
N SER A 352 -10.38 -23.64 43.07
CA SER A 352 -11.62 -22.86 43.17
C SER A 352 -12.84 -23.64 42.64
N ILE A 353 -12.71 -24.31 41.50
CA ILE A 353 -13.77 -25.15 40.91
C ILE A 353 -14.12 -26.30 41.88
N ALA A 354 -13.12 -27.00 42.39
CA ALA A 354 -13.30 -28.10 43.34
C ALA A 354 -13.95 -27.61 44.65
N ALA A 355 -13.60 -26.43 45.14
CA ALA A 355 -14.20 -25.82 46.32
C ALA A 355 -15.67 -25.43 46.09
N ALA A 356 -16.00 -24.87 44.91
CA ALA A 356 -17.37 -24.51 44.55
C ALA A 356 -18.28 -25.75 44.45
N ALA A 357 -17.76 -26.86 43.91
CA ALA A 357 -18.46 -28.13 43.82
C ALA A 357 -18.65 -28.85 45.18
N LYS A 358 -18.04 -28.35 46.26
CA LYS A 358 -18.31 -28.81 47.64
C LYS A 358 -19.55 -28.16 48.28
N ALA A 359 -20.10 -27.10 47.70
CA ALA A 359 -21.31 -26.46 48.23
C ALA A 359 -22.54 -27.36 47.96
N PRO A 360 -23.36 -27.68 48.97
CA PRO A 360 -24.55 -28.54 48.83
C PRO A 360 -25.65 -27.91 47.97
#